data_AF-A0A0B1T016-F1
#
_entry.id   AF-A0A0B1T016-F1
#
_cell.length_a   1.000
_cell.length_b   1.000
_cell.length_c   1.000
_cell.angle_alpha   90.00
_cell.angle_beta   90.00
_cell.angle_gamma   90.00
#
_symmetry.space_group_name_H-M   'P 1'
#
loop_
_entity.id
_entity.type
_entity.pdbx_description
1 polymer ?
#
loop_
_entity_poly.entity_id
_entity_poly.type
_entity_poly.pdbx_seq_one_letter_code
_entity_poly.pdbx_strand_id
1 'polypeptide(L)'
;MYRLYDVVLAVVGRLTRDNHQTFRPKKRFPQGTLRYNLHKKAEATLHSGVDLRLAVRLPPNENLDDWIAVHTVDFFNRINLMYGVIAEVCTKESCPTMSGGSK
;
A
#
# COMPACT_ATOMS: atom_id res chain seq x y z
N MET A 1 -16.53 -7.47 9.13
CA MET A 1 -17.06 -6.29 8.40
C MET A 1 -16.64 -4.97 9.04
N TYR A 2 -16.68 -4.82 10.37
CA TYR A 2 -16.23 -3.61 11.09
C TYR A 2 -14.75 -3.23 10.90
N ARG A 3 -13.85 -4.22 10.85
CA ARG A 3 -12.40 -3.97 10.71
C ARG A 3 -11.97 -3.29 9.41
N LEU A 4 -12.72 -3.45 8.31
CA LEU A 4 -12.42 -2.79 7.04
C LEU A 4 -12.86 -1.32 7.06
N TYR A 5 -14.01 -1.04 7.69
CA TYR A 5 -14.48 0.32 7.92
C TYR A 5 -13.55 1.07 8.88
N ASP A 6 -13.04 0.41 9.93
CA ASP A 6 -12.06 1.00 10.85
C ASP A 6 -10.75 1.37 10.13
N VAL A 7 -10.29 0.54 9.19
CA VAL A 7 -9.11 0.83 8.37
C VAL A 7 -9.39 1.98 7.41
N VAL A 8 -10.56 2.01 6.77
CA VAL A 8 -10.95 3.10 5.85
C VAL A 8 -11.16 4.42 6.61
N LEU A 9 -11.78 4.42 7.79
CA LEU A 9 -11.95 5.60 8.63
C LEU A 9 -10.61 6.10 9.18
N ALA A 10 -9.70 5.19 9.54
CA ALA A 10 -8.33 5.54 9.94
C ALA A 10 -7.47 6.05 8.78
N VAL A 11 -7.86 5.79 7.52
CA VAL A 11 -7.19 6.29 6.31
C VAL A 11 -7.79 7.63 5.88
N VAL A 12 -9.12 7.78 5.91
CA VAL A 12 -9.81 9.06 5.62
C VAL A 12 -9.50 10.11 6.70
N GLY A 13 -9.46 9.71 7.98
CA GLY A 13 -9.04 10.59 9.08
C GLY A 13 -7.56 11.02 9.00
N ARG A 14 -6.72 10.35 8.21
CA ARG A 14 -5.33 10.73 7.94
C ARG A 14 -5.18 11.78 6.83
N LEU A 15 -6.23 12.05 6.05
CA LEU A 15 -6.24 13.10 5.03
C LEU A 15 -6.61 14.48 5.62
N THR A 16 -7.30 14.50 6.77
CA THR A 16 -7.57 15.73 7.52
C THR A 16 -6.46 15.95 8.55
N ARG A 17 -5.51 16.82 8.19
CA ARG A 17 -4.53 17.52 9.06
C ARG A 17 -4.91 17.51 10.55
N ASP A 18 -4.22 16.72 11.38
CA ASP A 18 -4.14 16.96 12.83
C ASP A 18 -2.78 16.54 13.41
N ASN A 19 -2.29 17.34 14.36
CA ASN A 19 -0.89 17.52 14.75
C ASN A 19 -0.32 16.43 15.70
N HIS A 20 -0.91 15.23 15.77
CA HIS A 20 -0.41 14.11 16.58
C HIS A 20 0.23 13.02 15.70
N GLN A 21 1.51 13.23 15.39
CA GLN A 21 2.34 12.47 14.44
C GLN A 21 2.31 10.93 14.64
N THR A 22 1.47 10.26 13.85
CA THR A 22 1.64 8.83 13.48
C THR A 22 2.19 8.65 12.07
N PHE A 23 2.25 9.72 11.27
CA PHE A 23 2.99 9.74 10.01
C PHE A 23 4.47 10.04 10.27
N ARG A 24 5.26 8.98 10.45
CA ARG A 24 6.71 9.11 10.46
C ARG A 24 7.23 8.93 9.02
N PRO A 25 8.17 9.78 8.56
CA PRO A 25 8.86 9.57 7.30
C PRO A 25 9.38 8.13 7.19
N LYS A 26 9.36 7.56 5.97
CA LYS A 26 9.89 6.21 5.68
C LYS A 26 11.27 6.07 6.35
N LYS A 27 11.35 5.36 7.48
CA LYS A 27 12.61 5.13 8.17
C LYS A 27 13.44 4.27 7.22
N ARG A 28 14.58 4.78 6.73
CA ARG A 28 15.50 3.98 5.90
C ARG A 28 15.81 2.70 6.68
N PHE A 29 15.49 1.54 6.12
CA PHE A 29 15.81 0.28 6.79
C PHE A 29 17.33 0.21 6.94
N PRO A 30 17.86 -0.02 8.16
CA PRO A 30 19.30 -0.14 8.34
C PRO A 30 19.85 -1.27 7.46
N GLN A 31 20.92 -0.97 6.73
CA GLN A 31 21.56 -1.96 5.86
C GLN A 31 22.00 -3.17 6.69
N GLY A 32 21.73 -4.37 6.19
CA GLY A 32 22.01 -5.63 6.89
C GLY A 32 20.88 -6.18 7.75
N THR A 33 19.76 -5.45 7.93
CA THR A 33 18.57 -6.00 8.60
C THR A 33 17.76 -6.93 7.70
N LEU A 34 17.06 -7.92 8.27
CA LEU A 34 16.13 -8.78 7.53
C LEU A 34 15.11 -7.96 6.73
N ARG A 35 14.54 -6.92 7.36
CA ARG A 35 13.57 -6.02 6.74
C ARG A 35 14.13 -5.24 5.55
N TYR A 36 15.39 -4.81 5.62
CA TYR A 36 16.09 -4.20 4.48
C TYR A 36 16.25 -5.19 3.32
N ASN A 37 16.67 -6.42 3.62
CA ASN A 37 16.88 -7.46 2.60
C ASN A 37 15.58 -7.88 1.91
N LEU A 38 14.50 -8.06 2.68
CA LEU A 38 13.18 -8.41 2.15
C LEU A 38 12.60 -7.29 1.27
N HIS A 39 12.70 -6.04 1.71
CA HIS A 39 12.25 -4.90 0.92
C HIS A 39 13.01 -4.78 -0.40
N LYS A 40 14.34 -4.91 -0.37
CA LYS A 40 15.18 -4.86 -1.57
C LYS A 40 14.88 -6.01 -2.55
N LYS A 41 14.63 -7.22 -2.04
CA LYS A 41 14.22 -8.38 -2.87
C LYS A 41 12.89 -8.10 -3.56
N ALA A 42 11.88 -7.63 -2.82
CA ALA A 42 10.56 -7.31 -3.40
C ALA A 42 10.65 -6.21 -4.48
N GLU A 43 11.40 -5.13 -4.23
CA GLU A 43 11.59 -4.05 -5.21
C GLU A 43 12.31 -4.53 -6.48
N ALA A 44 13.29 -5.42 -6.36
CA ALA A 44 14.04 -5.93 -7.51
C ALA A 44 13.16 -6.78 -8.46
N THR A 45 12.23 -7.58 -7.92
CA THR A 45 11.36 -8.44 -8.73
C THR A 45 10.26 -7.67 -9.46
N LEU A 46 9.81 -6.55 -8.91
CA LEU A 46 8.73 -5.72 -9.47
C LEU A 46 9.17 -4.82 -10.65
N HIS A 47 10.47 -4.52 -10.79
CA HIS A 47 10.98 -3.57 -11.79
C HIS A 47 11.74 -4.19 -12.98
N SER A 48 11.85 -5.53 -13.07
CA SER A 48 12.80 -6.21 -13.97
C SER A 48 12.17 -7.01 -15.13
N GLY A 49 10.88 -6.86 -15.44
CA GLY A 49 10.24 -7.65 -16.52
C GLY A 49 10.07 -9.14 -16.17
N VAL A 50 10.10 -9.45 -14.88
CA VAL A 50 9.97 -10.81 -14.33
C VAL A 50 8.50 -11.27 -14.37
N ASP A 51 8.29 -12.57 -14.54
CA ASP A 51 6.97 -13.19 -14.38
C ASP A 51 6.39 -12.85 -13.00
N LEU A 52 5.36 -12.00 -12.99
CA LEU A 52 4.68 -11.54 -11.78
C LEU A 52 4.19 -12.72 -10.93
N ARG A 53 3.83 -13.85 -11.55
CA ARG A 53 3.39 -15.05 -10.82
C ARG A 53 4.50 -15.62 -9.96
N LEU A 54 5.75 -15.56 -10.42
CA LEU A 54 6.91 -15.98 -9.65
C LEU A 54 7.25 -14.92 -8.59
N ALA A 55 7.13 -13.64 -8.92
CA ALA A 55 7.46 -12.54 -8.03
C ALA A 55 6.57 -12.46 -6.78
N VAL A 56 5.30 -12.84 -6.88
CA VAL A 56 4.33 -12.78 -5.76
C VAL A 56 4.33 -14.03 -4.88
N ARG A 57 5.03 -15.11 -5.28
CA ARG A 57 5.08 -16.35 -4.49
C ARG A 57 5.76 -16.10 -3.15
N LEU A 58 5.21 -16.71 -2.10
CA LEU A 58 5.84 -16.78 -0.80
C LEU A 58 7.25 -17.41 -0.95
N PRO A 59 8.33 -16.73 -0.56
CA PRO A 59 9.66 -17.31 -0.59
C PRO A 59 9.78 -18.51 0.36
N PRO A 60 10.66 -19.48 0.06
CA PRO A 60 10.88 -20.61 0.95
C PRO A 60 11.38 -20.14 2.32
N ASN A 61 10.85 -20.76 3.39
CA ASN A 61 11.18 -20.48 4.78
C ASN A 61 10.74 -19.10 5.32
N GLU A 62 9.83 -18.39 4.63
CA GLU A 62 9.21 -17.16 5.15
C GLU A 62 7.81 -17.42 5.72
N ASN A 63 7.38 -16.57 6.65
CA ASN A 63 6.02 -16.61 7.19
C ASN A 63 5.04 -15.94 6.23
N LEU A 64 3.91 -16.60 5.96
CA LEU A 64 2.85 -16.09 5.10
C LEU A 64 2.26 -14.76 5.59
N ASP A 65 2.02 -14.62 6.90
CA ASP A 65 1.40 -13.42 7.47
C ASP A 65 2.32 -12.20 7.31
N ASP A 66 3.62 -12.38 7.54
CA ASP A 66 4.63 -11.33 7.35
C ASP A 66 4.77 -10.95 5.87
N TRP A 67 4.72 -11.94 4.97
CA TRP A 67 4.77 -11.71 3.53
C TRP A 67 3.56 -10.90 3.04
N ILE A 68 2.35 -11.27 3.47
CA ILE A 68 1.12 -10.55 3.14
C ILE A 68 1.14 -9.14 3.74
N ALA A 69 1.61 -8.98 4.98
CA ALA A 69 1.68 -7.67 5.64
C ALA A 69 2.58 -6.69 4.86
N VAL A 70 3.77 -7.14 4.44
CA VAL A 70 4.69 -6.32 3.63
C VAL A 70 4.06 -5.90 2.30
N HIS A 71 3.43 -6.83 1.58
CA HIS A 71 2.81 -6.53 0.28
C HIS A 71 1.58 -5.64 0.42
N THR A 72 0.76 -5.84 1.45
CA THR A 72 -0.44 -5.02 1.70
C THR A 72 -0.07 -3.55 1.91
N VAL A 73 0.99 -3.29 2.68
CA VAL A 73 1.48 -1.92 2.89
C VAL A 73 2.02 -1.32 1.58
N ASP A 74 2.74 -2.11 0.77
CA ASP A 74 3.25 -1.64 -0.51
C ASP A 74 2.14 -1.28 -1.50
N PHE A 75 1.14 -2.17 -1.66
CA PHE A 75 -0.03 -1.92 -2.50
C PHE A 75 -0.81 -0.68 -2.07
N PHE A 76 -1.05 -0.52 -0.76
CA PHE A 76 -1.74 0.65 -0.23
C PHE A 76 -1.02 1.95 -0.58
N ASN A 77 0.29 2.03 -0.34
CA ASN A 77 1.07 3.22 -0.65
C ASN A 77 1.05 3.55 -2.15
N ARG A 78 1.09 2.52 -2.99
CA ARG A 78 1.07 2.69 -4.44
C ARG A 78 -0.30 3.13 -4.96
N ILE A 79 -1.38 2.57 -4.43
CA ILE A 79 -2.76 3.01 -4.74
C ILE A 79 -2.98 4.46 -4.31
N ASN A 80 -2.50 4.85 -3.13
CA ASN A 80 -2.63 6.24 -2.66
C ASN A 80 -1.90 7.23 -3.57
N LEU A 81 -0.70 6.87 -4.03
CA LEU A 81 0.03 7.69 -4.99
C LEU A 81 -0.76 7.85 -6.30
N MET A 82 -1.34 6.76 -6.81
CA MET A 82 -2.18 6.80 -8.02
C MET A 82 -3.45 7.62 -7.83
N TYR A 83 -4.15 7.43 -6.70
CA TYR A 83 -5.35 8.21 -6.39
C TYR A 83 -5.04 9.70 -6.20
N GLY A 84 -3.87 10.04 -5.62
CA GLY A 84 -3.42 11.42 -5.47
C GLY A 84 -3.35 12.19 -6.79
N VAL A 85 -3.08 11.53 -7.92
CA VAL A 85 -3.03 12.16 -9.25
C VAL A 85 -4.43 12.56 -9.75
N ILE A 86 -5.48 11.82 -9.37
CA ILE A 86 -6.86 12.04 -9.84
C ILE A 86 -7.79 12.61 -8.77
N ALA A 87 -7.28 12.82 -7.55
CA ALA A 87 -8.07 13.22 -6.39
C ALA A 87 -8.81 14.55 -6.61
N GLU A 88 -8.24 15.46 -7.40
CA GLU A 88 -8.83 16.77 -7.71
C GLU A 88 -10.04 16.67 -8.65
N VAL A 89 -10.08 15.66 -9.52
CA VAL A 89 -11.15 15.47 -10.53
C VAL A 89 -12.20 14.45 -10.09
N CYS A 90 -11.89 13.60 -9.12
CA CYS A 90 -12.82 12.66 -8.49
C CYS A 90 -13.57 13.33 -7.34
N THR A 91 -14.64 14.05 -7.66
CA THR A 91 -15.49 14.79 -6.72
C THR A 91 -16.82 14.08 -6.50
N LYS A 92 -17.64 14.55 -5.55
CA LYS A 92 -19.00 14.04 -5.35
C LYS A 92 -19.92 14.27 -6.55
N GLU A 93 -19.60 15.26 -7.38
CA GLU A 93 -20.40 15.62 -8.56
C GLU A 93 -20.00 14.75 -9.77
N SER A 94 -18.70 14.57 -10.00
CA SER A 94 -18.20 13.73 -11.09
C SER A 94 -18.38 12.23 -10.79
N CYS A 95 -18.17 11.83 -9.53
CA CYS A 95 -18.26 10.45 -9.04
C CYS A 95 -19.28 10.35 -7.88
N PRO A 96 -20.60 10.46 -8.15
CA PRO A 96 -21.63 10.47 -7.11
C PRO A 96 -21.82 9.12 -6.41
N THR A 97 -21.25 8.05 -6.97
CA THR A 97 -21.29 6.71 -6.39
C THR A 97 -19.96 6.01 -6.67
N MET A 98 -19.39 5.38 -5.65
CA MET A 98 -18.18 4.58 -5.79
C MET A 98 -18.50 3.34 -6.65
N SER A 99 -17.98 3.30 -7.87
CA SER A 99 -18.29 2.29 -8.89
C SER A 99 -17.03 1.88 -9.66
N GLY A 100 -17.07 0.69 -10.27
CA GLY A 100 -15.97 0.09 -11.03
C GLY A 100 -16.38 -0.32 -12.45
N GLY A 101 -17.19 0.51 -13.12
CA GLY A 101 -17.80 0.22 -14.42
C GLY A 101 -18.88 1.24 -14.76
N SER A 102 -19.58 1.07 -15.89
CA SER A 102 -20.75 1.90 -16.21
C SER A 102 -21.77 1.82 -15.06
N LYS A 103 -22.31 2.99 -14.66
CA LYS A 103 -23.29 3.15 -13.59
C LYS A 103 -24.46 2.17 -13.71
#